data_AF-A0A174GLT1-F1
#
_entry.id   AF-A0A174GLT1-F1
#
_cell.length_a   1.000
_cell.length_b   1.000
_cell.length_c   1.000
_cell.angle_alpha   90.00
_cell.angle_beta   90.00
_cell.angle_gamma   90.00
#
_symmetry.space_group_name_H-M   'P 1'
#
loop_
_entity.id
_entity.type
_entity.pdbx_description
1 polymer ?
#
loop_
_entity_poly.entity_id
_entity_poly.type
_entity_poly.pdbx_seq_one_letter_code
_entity_poly.pdbx_strand_id
1 'polypeptide(L)' 'MSNDEETNNLIVFCKTPRTRKEICDYLGLNSVTYAIQTYVNPLVEAGVIKLSIPDKPKSPKQLYYSVEREE' A
#
# COMPACT_ATOMS: atom_id res chain seq x y z
N MET A 1 0.52 -6.33 20.47
CA MET A 1 1.54 -5.45 19.87
C MET A 1 0.90 -4.94 18.60
N SER A 2 0.65 -3.64 18.55
CA SER A 2 -0.43 -3.06 17.75
C SER A 2 -0.02 -2.87 16.29
N ASN A 3 -0.81 -3.43 15.37
CA ASN A 3 -0.65 -3.32 13.90
C ASN A 3 -0.66 -1.86 13.38
N ASP A 4 -0.96 -0.89 14.24
CA ASP A 4 -1.15 0.52 13.89
C ASP A 4 0.17 1.21 13.52
N GLU A 5 1.30 0.86 14.16
CA GLU A 5 2.62 1.45 13.84
C GLU A 5 3.11 1.03 12.45
N GLU A 6 3.00 -0.26 12.12
CA GLU A 6 3.37 -0.78 10.80
C GLU A 6 2.50 -0.18 9.70
N THR A 7 1.21 0.00 9.98
CA THR A 7 0.26 0.63 9.08
C THR A 7 0.63 2.10 8.83
N ASN A 8 0.91 2.86 9.89
CA ASN A 8 1.34 4.26 9.77
C ASN A 8 2.66 4.39 9.00
N ASN A 9 3.62 3.51 9.28
CA ASN A 9 4.89 3.46 8.56
C ASN A 9 4.69 3.14 7.07
N LEU A 10 3.80 2.19 6.75
CA LEU A 10 3.44 1.88 5.37
C LEU A 10 2.77 3.06 4.66
N ILE A 11 1.88 3.79 5.34
CA ILE A 11 1.25 5.00 4.79
C ILE A 11 2.32 6.05 4.47
N VAL A 12 3.24 6.31 5.40
CA VAL A 12 4.36 7.25 5.18
C VAL A 12 5.25 6.79 4.02
N PHE A 13 5.54 5.50 3.93
CA PHE A 13 6.31 4.92 2.83
C PHE A 13 5.60 5.07 1.47
N CYS A 14 4.27 4.93 1.46
CA CYS A 14 3.42 5.09 0.29
C CYS A 14 3.18 6.56 -0.08
N LYS A 15 3.72 7.57 0.63
CA LYS A 15 3.62 8.99 0.16
C LYS A 15 4.19 9.18 -1.25
N THR A 16 5.20 8.39 -1.57
CA THR A 16 5.70 8.24 -2.94
C THR A 16 5.01 7.06 -3.62
N PRO A 17 4.66 7.14 -4.91
CA PRO A 17 4.10 5.99 -5.64
C PRO A 17 5.05 4.80 -5.61
N ARG A 18 4.65 3.71 -4.95
CA ARG A 18 5.44 2.49 -4.80
C ARG A 18 4.79 1.30 -5.50
N THR A 19 5.64 0.40 -5.97
CA THR A 19 5.21 -0.88 -6.52
C THR A 19 4.86 -1.86 -5.41
N ARG A 20 4.09 -2.89 -5.75
CA ARG A 20 3.74 -3.97 -4.83
C ARG A 20 4.97 -4.67 -4.24
N LYS A 21 6.03 -4.77 -5.05
CA LYS A 21 7.28 -5.42 -4.66
C LYS A 21 8.02 -4.59 -3.60
N GLU A 22 8.16 -3.28 -3.82
CA GLU A 22 8.77 -2.39 -2.82
C GLU A 22 8.03 -2.41 -1.49
N ILE A 23 6.69 -2.43 -1.52
CA ILE A 23 5.87 -2.53 -0.30
C ILE A 23 6.12 -3.86 0.42
N CYS A 24 6.17 -4.96 -0.33
CA CYS A 24 6.45 -6.28 0.23
C CYS A 24 7.85 -6.36 0.85
N ASP A 25 8.86 -5.85 0.12
CA ASP A 25 10.25 -5.81 0.56
C ASP A 25 10.40 -4.91 1.81
N TYR A 26 9.68 -3.78 1.86
CA TYR A 26 9.64 -2.87 3.01
C TYR A 26 9.03 -3.53 4.25
N LEU A 27 7.96 -4.30 4.07
CA LEU A 27 7.31 -5.08 5.14
C LEU A 27 8.12 -6.34 5.51
N GLY A 28 9.19 -6.67 4.79
CA GLY A 28 9.98 -7.88 5.02
C GLY A 28 9.19 -9.17 4.76
N LEU A 29 8.15 -9.10 3.93
CA LEU A 29 7.27 -10.23 3.62
C LEU A 29 7.77 -11.00 2.39
N ASN A 30 7.56 -12.31 2.38
CA ASN A 30 7.91 -13.14 1.24
C ASN A 30 6.83 -13.14 0.14
N SER A 31 5.59 -12.79 0.50
CA SER A 31 4.44 -12.85 -0.41
C SER A 31 3.88 -11.45 -0.66
N VAL A 32 4.11 -10.96 -1.88
CA VAL A 32 3.58 -9.68 -2.35
C VAL A 32 2.05 -9.65 -2.26
N THR A 33 1.39 -10.75 -2.63
CA THR A 33 -0.07 -10.84 -2.57
C THR A 33 -0.58 -10.70 -1.15
N TYR A 34 0.08 -11.35 -0.19
CA TYR A 34 -0.27 -11.26 1.22
C TYR A 34 -0.04 -9.85 1.76
N ALA A 35 1.12 -9.26 1.49
CA ALA A 35 1.43 -7.88 1.87
C ALA A 35 0.35 -6.90 1.39
N ILE A 36 -0.04 -7.01 0.11
CA ILE A 36 -1.07 -6.16 -0.46
C ILE A 36 -2.44 -6.46 0.14
N GLN A 37 -2.87 -7.72 0.24
CA GLN A 37 -4.21 -8.05 0.74
C GLN A 37 -4.39 -7.75 2.22
N THR A 38 -3.36 -7.95 3.03
CA THR A 38 -3.43 -7.78 4.49
C THR A 38 -3.21 -6.34 4.91
N TYR A 39 -2.30 -5.60 4.25
CA TYR A 39 -1.94 -4.25 4.67
C TYR A 39 -2.44 -3.16 3.71
N VAL A 40 -2.32 -3.35 2.39
CA VAL A 40 -2.65 -2.30 1.42
C VAL A 40 -4.14 -2.27 1.08
N ASN A 41 -4.80 -3.41 0.88
CA ASN A 41 -6.20 -3.49 0.50
C ASN A 41 -7.12 -2.80 1.53
N PRO A 42 -6.99 -3.04 2.85
CA PRO A 42 -7.80 -2.32 3.84
C PRO A 42 -7.57 -0.81 3.78
N LEU A 43 -6.35 -0.35 3.50
CA LEU A 43 -6.03 1.07 3.34
C LEU A 43 -6.59 1.66 2.05
N VAL A 44 -6.67 0.87 0.98
CA VAL A 44 -7.32 1.27 -0.28
C VAL A 44 -8.83 1.40 -0.09
N GLU A 45 -9.44 0.42 0.59
CA GLU A 45 -10.88 0.46 0.93
C GLU A 45 -11.20 1.61 1.88
N ALA A 46 -10.32 1.90 2.84
CA ALA A 46 -10.44 3.06 3.74
C ALA A 46 -10.13 4.40 3.05
N GLY A 47 -9.75 4.40 1.77
CA GLY A 47 -9.43 5.61 1.00
C GLY A 47 -8.10 6.29 1.36
N VAL A 48 -7.27 5.65 2.19
CA VAL A 48 -5.95 6.15 2.60
C VAL A 48 -4.91 5.93 1.51
N ILE A 49 -4.97 4.78 0.82
CA ILE A 49 -4.11 4.47 -0.33
C ILE A 49 -4.93 4.50 -1.61
N LYS A 50 -4.36 5.03 -2.70
CA LYS A 50 -4.95 5.03 -4.03
C LYS A 50 -4.09 4.28 -5.04
N LEU A 51 -4.77 3.76 -6.06
CA LEU A 51 -4.17 3.14 -7.23
C LEU A 51 -3.85 4.24 -8.26
N SER A 52 -2.64 4.22 -8.79
CA SER A 52 -2.25 5.12 -9.90
C SER A 52 -2.97 4.79 -11.21
N ILE A 53 -3.24 3.51 -11.46
CA ILE A 53 -3.90 3.01 -12.67
C ILE A 53 -5.13 2.21 -12.27
N PRO A 54 -6.26 2.86 -11.92
CA PRO A 54 -7.47 2.16 -11.50
C PRO A 54 -8.05 1.28 -12.63
N ASP A 55 -7.83 1.66 -13.88
CA ASP A 55 -8.31 0.94 -15.07
C ASP A 55 -7.65 -0.43 -15.27
N LYS A 56 -6.43 -0.62 -14.72
CA LYS A 56 -5.68 -1.89 -14.84
C LYS A 56 -5.08 -2.30 -13.50
N PRO A 57 -5.89 -2.80 -12.55
CA PRO A 57 -5.44 -3.17 -11.22
C PRO A 57 -4.35 -4.25 -11.23
N LYS A 58 -4.43 -5.17 -12.21
CA LYS A 58 -3.44 -6.24 -12.39
C LYS A 58 -2.18 -5.81 -13.13
N SER A 59 -2.09 -4.56 -13.61
CA SER A 59 -0.91 -4.08 -14.34
C SER A 59 0.37 -4.23 -13.51
N PRO A 60 1.47 -4.75 -14.08
CA PRO A 60 2.76 -4.80 -13.40
C PRO A 60 3.33 -3.41 -13.10
N LYS A 61 2.85 -2.38 -13.82
CA LYS A 61 3.18 -0.97 -13.58
C LYS A 61 2.23 -0.30 -12.58
N GLN A 62 1.39 -1.06 -11.87
CA GLN A 62 0.50 -0.51 -10.86
C GLN A 62 1.32 0.01 -9.68
N LEU A 63 1.15 1.29 -9.39
CA LEU A 63 1.71 1.95 -8.22
C LEU A 63 0.61 2.31 -7.23
N TYR A 64 0.97 2.24 -5.96
CA TYR A 64 0.14 2.54 -4.80
C TYR A 64 0.73 3.76 -4.11
N TYR A 65 -0.10 4.74 -3.80
CA TYR A 65 0.33 5.94 -3.09
C TYR A 65 -0.69 6.30 -2.02
N SER A 66 -0.21 6.77 -0.87
CA SER A 66 -1.07 7.31 0.18
C SER A 66 -1.50 8.72 -0.21
N VAL A 67 -2.79 9.00 -0.09
CA VAL A 67 -3.25 10.39 -0.03
C VAL A 67 -3.24 10.80 1.43
N GLU A 68 -2.53 11.89 1.75
CA GLU A 68 -2.65 12.48 3.08
C GLU A 68 -4.14 12.79 3.31
N ARG A 69 -4.72 12.24 4.38
CA ARG A 69 -6.02 12.69 4.83
C ARG A 69 -5.85 14.16 5.21
N GLU A 70 -6.29 15.06 4.35
CA GLU A 70 -6.78 16.34 4.83
C GLU A 70 -8.01 16.01 5.67
N GLU A 71 -7.92 16.25 6.99
CA GLU A 71 -9.09 16.30 7.88
C GLU A 71 -10.04 17.42 7.46
#